data_AF-A0A804IC02-F1
#
_entry.id   AF-A0A804IC02-F1
#
_cell.length_a   1.000
_cell.length_b   1.000
_cell.length_c   1.000
_cell.angle_alpha   90.00
_cell.angle_beta   90.00
_cell.angle_gamma   90.00
#
_symmetry.space_group_name_H-M   'P 1'
#
loop_
_entity.id
_entity.type
_entity.pdbx_description
1 polymer ?
#
loop_
_entity_poly.entity_id
_entity_poly.type
_entity_poly.pdbx_seq_one_letter_code
_entity_poly.pdbx_strand_id
1 'polypeptide(L)'
;MASTGTIAVSGATDDPVLKRKYELEKIHCELGGNITRIFLDFMTKTAKYEELVDVGKRFLIGFHGSIEKFRSSEFQKTSENVAVTIGANWNERMKAYVEAGYRHHQQSVQNISNLHICVQGLQDHLKKVETLLHELVCLMEDANGVTQAANQNISALLDDTPSEEMLCLVLSFEEETISQVIIMRVISHMLKLDCDMQKNIVRALNLKTSSPELESYRLMWDLHPYINVDVMHLAWRLVPPQDQRFCH
;
A
#
# COMPACT_ATOMS: atom_id res chain seq x y z
N MET A 1 -32.92 -19.93 -74.88
CA MET A 1 -31.66 -19.44 -74.31
C MET A 1 -32.00 -18.31 -73.37
N ALA A 2 -32.20 -18.62 -72.09
CA ALA A 2 -32.48 -17.63 -71.05
C ALA A 2 -31.15 -17.19 -70.45
N SER A 3 -30.81 -15.91 -70.61
CA SER A 3 -29.61 -15.31 -70.04
C SER A 3 -29.86 -15.05 -68.55
N THR A 4 -29.26 -15.87 -67.70
CA THR A 4 -29.13 -15.63 -66.25
C THR A 4 -28.19 -14.45 -66.03
N GLY A 5 -28.76 -13.30 -65.68
CA GLY A 5 -28.02 -12.17 -65.13
C GLY A 5 -27.58 -12.51 -63.71
N THR A 6 -26.30 -12.83 -63.54
CA THR A 6 -25.66 -12.96 -62.23
C THR A 6 -25.55 -11.58 -61.61
N ILE A 7 -26.26 -11.37 -60.50
CA ILE A 7 -26.06 -10.23 -59.61
C ILE A 7 -24.73 -10.46 -58.88
N ALA A 8 -23.69 -9.71 -59.26
CA ALA A 8 -22.50 -9.60 -58.45
C ALA A 8 -22.79 -8.64 -57.28
N VAL A 9 -23.16 -9.19 -56.13
CA VAL A 9 -23.07 -8.47 -54.85
C VAL A 9 -21.59 -8.46 -54.46
N SER A 10 -20.85 -7.49 -55.00
CA SER A 10 -19.51 -7.12 -54.54
C SER A 10 -19.66 -6.22 -53.32
N GLY A 11 -19.79 -6.84 -52.14
CA GLY A 11 -19.81 -6.17 -50.84
C GLY A 11 -18.65 -6.62 -49.97
N ALA A 12 -17.41 -6.45 -50.44
CA ALA A 12 -16.24 -6.43 -49.57
C ALA A 12 -15.95 -4.97 -49.24
N THR A 13 -16.12 -4.60 -47.98
CA THR A 13 -15.81 -3.28 -47.43
C THR A 13 -14.28 -3.07 -47.42
N ASP A 14 -13.71 -2.74 -48.58
CA ASP A 14 -12.31 -2.31 -48.74
C ASP A 14 -12.13 -0.81 -48.44
N ASP A 15 -12.85 -0.27 -47.46
CA ASP A 15 -12.64 1.11 -47.02
C ASP A 15 -11.46 1.14 -46.01
N PRO A 16 -10.31 1.72 -46.38
CA PRO A 16 -9.13 1.79 -45.52
C PRO A 16 -9.39 2.61 -44.24
N VAL A 17 -10.38 3.50 -44.23
CA VAL A 17 -10.79 4.25 -43.03
C VAL A 17 -11.56 3.33 -42.08
N LEU A 18 -12.49 2.54 -42.60
CA LEU A 18 -13.30 1.58 -41.82
C LEU A 18 -12.42 0.49 -41.19
N LYS A 19 -11.42 0.01 -41.94
CA LYS A 19 -10.43 -0.96 -41.42
C LYS A 19 -9.59 -0.39 -40.28
N ARG A 20 -9.08 0.84 -40.42
CA ARG A 20 -8.33 1.52 -39.34
C ARG A 20 -9.20 1.75 -38.12
N LYS A 21 -10.47 2.12 -38.30
CA LYS A 21 -11.43 2.29 -37.19
C LYS A 21 -11.62 0.99 -36.41
N TYR A 22 -11.82 -0.13 -37.09
CA TYR A 22 -11.94 -1.44 -36.44
C TYR A 22 -10.69 -1.83 -35.64
N GLU A 23 -9.50 -1.62 -36.19
CA GLU A 23 -8.24 -1.89 -35.46
C GLU A 23 -8.08 -0.97 -34.24
N LEU A 24 -8.50 0.29 -34.33
CA LEU A 24 -8.48 1.24 -33.21
C LEU A 24 -9.43 0.80 -32.09
N GLU A 25 -10.65 0.37 -32.42
CA GLU A 25 -11.64 -0.15 -31.47
C GLU A 25 -11.15 -1.43 -30.79
N LYS A 26 -10.45 -2.30 -31.52
CA LYS A 26 -9.84 -3.50 -30.97
C LYS A 26 -8.72 -3.16 -29.97
N ILE A 27 -7.79 -2.27 -30.34
CA ILE A 27 -6.73 -1.79 -29.45
C ILE A 27 -7.35 -1.18 -28.19
N HIS A 28 -8.42 -0.39 -28.34
CA HIS A 28 -9.14 0.20 -27.23
C HIS A 28 -9.69 -0.84 -26.25
N CYS A 29 -10.41 -1.85 -26.75
CA CYS A 29 -10.96 -2.91 -25.91
C CYS A 29 -9.88 -3.72 -25.18
N GLU A 30 -8.79 -4.05 -25.87
CA GLU A 30 -7.66 -4.79 -25.31
C GLU A 30 -6.91 -3.97 -24.25
N LEU A 31 -6.65 -2.69 -24.52
CA LEU A 31 -6.00 -1.78 -23.58
C LEU A 31 -6.84 -1.60 -22.32
N GLY A 32 -8.12 -1.23 -22.47
CA GLY A 32 -9.03 -1.00 -21.34
C GLY A 32 -9.17 -2.24 -20.44
N GLY A 33 -9.35 -3.41 -21.04
CA GLY A 33 -9.43 -4.67 -20.31
C GLY A 33 -8.13 -5.04 -19.57
N ASN A 34 -6.98 -4.82 -20.20
CA ASN A 34 -5.68 -5.10 -19.59
C ASN A 34 -5.38 -4.15 -18.42
N ILE A 35 -5.56 -2.84 -18.59
CA ILE A 35 -5.32 -1.86 -17.53
C ILE A 35 -6.29 -2.09 -16.38
N THR A 36 -7.58 -2.31 -16.64
CA THR A 36 -8.57 -2.59 -15.60
C THR A 36 -8.21 -3.82 -14.77
N ARG A 37 -7.75 -4.90 -15.42
CA ARG A 37 -7.30 -6.11 -14.73
C ARG A 37 -6.08 -5.84 -13.83
N ILE A 38 -5.09 -5.12 -14.35
CA ILE A 38 -3.88 -4.74 -13.59
C ILE A 38 -4.26 -3.84 -12.41
N PHE A 39 -5.14 -2.87 -12.63
CA PHE A 39 -5.65 -1.97 -11.62
C PHE A 39 -6.36 -2.71 -10.49
N LEU A 40 -7.19 -3.72 -10.81
CA LEU A 40 -7.88 -4.53 -9.80
C LEU A 40 -6.90 -5.33 -8.92
N ASP A 41 -5.87 -5.96 -9.51
CA ASP A 41 -4.84 -6.66 -8.74
C ASP A 41 -4.04 -5.67 -7.87
N PHE A 42 -3.74 -4.50 -8.42
CA PHE A 42 -3.06 -3.42 -7.69
C PHE A 42 -3.86 -2.95 -6.48
N MET A 43 -5.17 -2.70 -6.64
CA MET A 43 -6.04 -2.29 -5.54
C MET A 43 -6.21 -3.39 -4.50
N THR A 44 -6.27 -4.66 -4.92
CA THR A 44 -6.29 -5.82 -4.01
C THR A 44 -5.02 -5.87 -3.15
N LYS A 45 -3.86 -5.67 -3.76
CA LYS A 45 -2.58 -5.60 -3.03
C LYS A 45 -2.47 -4.36 -2.15
N THR A 46 -3.09 -3.25 -2.55
CA THR A 46 -3.17 -2.03 -1.73
C THR A 46 -4.01 -2.27 -0.46
N ALA A 47 -5.14 -2.97 -0.55
CA ALA A 47 -5.89 -3.38 0.65
C ALA A 47 -5.05 -4.30 1.57
N LYS A 48 -4.32 -5.25 0.98
CA LYS A 48 -3.40 -6.12 1.76
C LYS A 48 -2.28 -5.33 2.46
N TYR A 49 -1.85 -4.20 1.89
CA TYR A 49 -0.88 -3.32 2.54
C TYR A 49 -1.46 -2.77 3.84
N GLU A 50 -2.70 -2.27 3.82
CA GLU A 50 -3.41 -1.74 4.99
C GLU A 50 -3.54 -2.80 6.09
N GLU A 51 -3.88 -4.05 5.72
CA GLU A 51 -3.93 -5.16 6.68
C GLU A 51 -2.57 -5.45 7.32
N LEU A 52 -1.48 -5.41 6.54
CA LEU A 52 -0.12 -5.59 7.08
C LEU A 52 0.24 -4.45 8.02
N VAL A 53 -0.09 -3.21 7.67
CA VAL A 53 0.15 -2.05 8.53
C VAL A 53 -0.48 -2.21 9.91
N ASP A 54 -1.69 -2.75 10.00
CA ASP A 54 -2.35 -3.07 11.27
C ASP A 54 -1.63 -4.17 12.06
N VAL A 55 -1.02 -5.15 11.36
CA VAL A 55 -0.15 -6.14 12.00
C VAL A 55 1.08 -5.46 12.61
N GLY A 56 1.75 -4.58 11.87
CA GLY A 56 2.89 -3.80 12.36
C GLY A 56 2.54 -2.94 13.58
N LYS A 57 1.39 -2.26 13.54
CA LYS A 57 0.85 -1.45 14.65
C LYS A 57 0.68 -2.27 15.92
N ARG A 58 0.17 -3.50 15.84
CA ARG A 58 0.03 -4.38 17.01
C ARG A 58 1.36 -4.70 17.67
N PHE A 59 2.41 -4.94 16.89
CA PHE A 59 3.75 -5.14 17.44
C PHE A 59 4.34 -3.88 18.04
N LEU A 60 4.10 -2.70 17.44
CA LEU A 60 4.52 -1.41 18.01
C LEU A 60 3.85 -1.15 19.37
N ILE A 61 2.54 -1.39 19.47
CA ILE A 61 1.79 -1.28 20.74
C ILE A 61 2.33 -2.29 21.77
N GLY A 62 2.61 -3.53 21.34
CA GLY A 62 3.20 -4.55 22.19
C GLY A 62 4.59 -4.18 22.70
N PHE A 63 5.42 -3.57 21.84
CA PHE A 63 6.72 -3.04 22.21
C PHE A 63 6.59 -1.93 23.25
N HIS A 64 5.72 -0.96 23.00
CA HIS A 64 5.46 0.14 23.94
C HIS A 64 4.96 -0.39 25.30
N GLY A 65 3.99 -1.29 25.32
CA GLY A 65 3.52 -1.87 26.57
C GLY A 65 4.59 -2.66 27.33
N SER A 66 5.49 -3.34 26.62
CA SER A 66 6.56 -4.14 27.23
C SER A 66 7.70 -3.29 27.76
N ILE A 67 8.07 -2.20 27.08
CA ILE A 67 9.14 -1.30 27.52
C ILE A 67 8.72 -0.46 28.72
N GLU A 68 7.46 -0.02 28.77
CA GLU A 68 6.93 0.70 29.94
C GLU A 68 6.86 -0.21 31.17
N LYS A 69 6.48 -1.48 31.01
CA LYS A 69 6.56 -2.46 32.10
C LYS A 69 7.99 -2.73 32.55
N PHE A 70 8.93 -2.78 31.60
CA PHE A 70 10.35 -2.94 31.90
C PHE A 70 10.86 -1.76 32.73
N ARG A 71 10.51 -0.52 32.36
CA ARG A 71 10.88 0.73 33.07
C ARG A 71 10.17 0.91 34.40
N SER A 72 8.89 0.58 34.48
CA SER A 72 8.08 0.71 35.70
C SER A 72 8.55 -0.22 36.82
N SER A 73 9.37 -1.24 36.50
CA SER A 73 10.03 -2.10 37.49
C SER A 73 11.27 -1.47 38.13
N GLU A 74 11.79 -0.38 37.57
CA GLU A 74 12.80 0.45 38.23
C GLU A 74 12.09 1.30 39.29
N PHE A 75 12.39 1.03 40.56
CA PHE A 75 11.75 1.69 41.70
C PHE A 75 12.07 3.19 41.67
N GLN A 76 11.21 3.99 41.03
CA GLN A 76 11.41 5.43 40.99
C GLN A 76 11.06 6.03 42.35
N LYS A 77 12.03 6.66 43.01
CA LYS A 77 11.81 7.48 44.22
C LYS A 77 11.10 8.79 43.84
N THR A 78 9.87 8.70 43.33
CA THR A 78 9.15 9.86 42.74
C THR A 78 8.31 10.66 43.72
N SER A 79 7.98 10.13 44.90
CA SER A 79 7.22 10.89 45.90
C SER A 79 7.96 11.05 47.22
N GLU A 80 7.81 12.25 47.81
CA GLU A 80 8.36 12.61 49.12
C GLU A 80 7.87 11.66 50.22
N ASN A 81 6.60 11.22 50.15
CA ASN A 81 6.03 10.25 51.08
C ASN A 81 6.68 8.86 50.98
N VAL A 82 6.98 8.40 49.76
CA VAL A 82 7.71 7.13 49.55
C VAL A 82 9.14 7.26 50.05
N ALA A 83 9.79 8.40 49.82
CA ALA A 83 11.13 8.67 50.34
C ALA A 83 11.18 8.70 51.87
N VAL A 84 10.21 9.37 52.53
CA VAL A 84 10.08 9.42 53.99
C VAL A 84 9.78 8.04 54.57
N THR A 85 8.89 7.26 53.94
CA THR A 85 8.53 5.91 54.39
C THR A 85 9.71 4.93 54.28
N ILE A 86 10.47 5.03 53.19
CA ILE A 86 11.69 4.24 52.99
C ILE A 86 12.78 4.66 53.98
N GLY A 87 12.96 5.97 54.20
CA GLY A 87 13.92 6.51 55.15
C GLY A 87 13.63 6.09 56.60
N ALA A 88 12.36 6.07 57.00
CA ALA A 88 11.94 5.63 58.33
C ALA A 88 12.17 4.12 58.58
N ASN A 89 12.23 3.31 57.53
CA ASN A 89 12.41 1.85 57.58
C ASN A 89 13.76 1.40 57.00
N TRP A 90 14.75 2.29 56.99
CA TRP A 90 16.03 2.07 56.31
C TRP A 90 16.95 1.12 57.08
N ASN A 91 16.82 -0.18 56.80
CA ASN A 91 17.73 -1.23 57.28
C ASN A 91 18.48 -1.88 56.10
N GLU A 92 19.51 -2.71 56.38
CA GLU A 92 20.28 -3.41 55.33
C GLU A 92 19.41 -4.22 54.38
N ARG A 93 18.32 -4.80 54.88
CA ARG A 93 17.34 -5.56 54.09
C ARG A 93 16.57 -4.66 53.12
N MET A 94 16.10 -3.51 53.58
CA MET A 94 15.37 -2.51 52.80
C MET A 94 16.31 -1.84 51.79
N LYS A 95 17.55 -1.57 52.18
CA LYS A 95 18.61 -1.10 51.28
C LYS A 95 18.85 -2.12 50.16
N ALA A 96 19.06 -3.39 50.48
CA ALA A 96 19.20 -4.45 49.47
C ALA A 96 17.95 -4.59 48.58
N TYR A 97 16.75 -4.41 49.15
CA TYR A 97 15.48 -4.47 48.41
C TYR A 97 15.31 -3.30 47.42
N VAL A 98 15.72 -2.09 47.84
CA VAL A 98 15.68 -0.88 47.00
C VAL A 98 16.80 -0.89 45.94
N GLU A 99 18.01 -1.34 46.31
CA GLU A 99 19.16 -1.47 45.40
C GLU A 99 18.96 -2.57 44.35
N ALA A 100 18.27 -3.67 44.70
CA ALA A 100 17.90 -4.70 43.74
C ALA A 100 16.93 -4.17 42.66
N GLY A 101 16.19 -3.10 42.97
CA GLY A 101 14.98 -2.70 42.25
C GLY A 101 13.89 -3.78 42.40
N TYR A 102 12.62 -3.41 42.25
CA TYR A 102 11.55 -4.42 42.22
C TYR A 102 11.54 -5.13 40.85
N ARG A 103 12.66 -5.78 40.51
CA ARG A 103 12.79 -6.60 39.31
C ARG A 103 12.56 -8.04 39.72
N HIS A 104 11.30 -8.48 39.69
CA HIS A 104 11.02 -9.90 39.71
C HIS A 104 11.73 -10.51 38.49
N HIS A 105 12.81 -11.28 38.71
CA HIS A 105 13.72 -11.72 37.64
C HIS A 105 12.95 -12.36 36.46
N GLN A 106 11.94 -13.17 36.77
CA GLN A 106 11.06 -13.79 35.76
C GLN A 106 10.25 -12.76 34.95
N GLN A 107 9.83 -11.65 35.56
CA GLN A 107 9.10 -10.59 34.87
C GLN A 107 10.01 -9.77 33.95
N SER A 108 11.27 -9.54 34.35
CA SER A 108 12.28 -8.92 33.48
C SER A 108 12.58 -9.79 32.25
N VAL A 109 12.80 -11.09 32.46
CA VAL A 109 13.02 -12.06 31.38
C VAL A 109 11.81 -12.10 30.43
N GLN A 110 10.59 -12.13 30.97
CA GLN A 110 9.37 -12.12 30.15
C GLN A 110 9.21 -10.81 29.35
N ASN A 111 9.49 -9.65 29.97
CA ASN A 111 9.41 -8.36 29.29
C ASN A 111 10.44 -8.25 28.16
N ILE A 112 11.68 -8.70 28.39
CA ILE A 112 12.73 -8.74 27.36
C ILE A 112 12.34 -9.70 26.23
N SER A 113 11.80 -10.88 26.56
CA SER A 113 11.29 -11.83 25.57
C SER A 113 10.16 -11.22 24.72
N ASN A 114 9.21 -10.52 25.35
CA ASN A 114 8.13 -9.83 24.64
C ASN A 114 8.65 -8.71 23.74
N LEU A 115 9.64 -7.93 24.22
CA LEU A 115 10.30 -6.90 23.40
C LEU A 115 10.97 -7.52 22.18
N HIS A 116 11.66 -8.65 22.36
CA HIS A 116 12.29 -9.37 21.25
C HIS A 116 11.26 -9.86 20.23
N ILE A 117 10.16 -10.48 20.69
CA ILE A 117 9.05 -10.91 19.82
C ILE A 117 8.47 -9.72 19.04
N CYS A 118 8.28 -8.57 19.70
CA CYS A 118 7.76 -7.38 19.03
C CYS A 118 8.72 -6.83 17.98
N VAL A 119 10.02 -6.73 18.29
CA VAL A 119 11.03 -6.28 17.32
C VAL A 119 11.12 -7.24 16.14
N GLN A 120 11.13 -8.55 16.38
CA GLN A 120 11.14 -9.54 15.32
C GLN A 120 9.87 -9.46 14.45
N GLY A 121 8.70 -9.31 15.09
CA GLY A 121 7.42 -9.12 14.40
C GLY A 121 7.40 -7.86 13.53
N LEU A 122 7.97 -6.75 14.01
CA LEU A 122 8.14 -5.52 13.23
C LEU A 122 9.09 -5.70 12.05
N GLN A 123 10.20 -6.41 12.24
CA GLN A 123 11.13 -6.71 11.16
C GLN A 123 10.50 -7.58 10.08
N ASP A 124 9.74 -8.60 10.47
CA ASP A 124 9.04 -9.48 9.53
C ASP A 124 7.88 -8.78 8.84
N HIS A 125 7.18 -7.86 9.54
CA HIS A 125 6.23 -6.93 8.94
C HIS A 125 6.89 -6.09 7.84
N LEU A 126 8.03 -5.43 8.13
CA LEU A 126 8.72 -4.59 7.15
C LEU A 126 9.12 -5.38 5.90
N LYS A 127 9.65 -6.60 6.04
CA LYS A 127 9.99 -7.47 4.89
C LYS A 127 8.77 -7.77 4.02
N LYS A 128 7.61 -8.05 4.65
CA LYS A 128 6.35 -8.31 3.94
C LYS A 128 5.84 -7.07 3.21
N VAL A 129 5.88 -5.90 3.86
CA VAL A 129 5.50 -4.63 3.25
C VAL A 129 6.42 -4.28 2.08
N GLU A 130 7.73 -4.47 2.20
CA GLU A 130 8.69 -4.24 1.11
C GLU A 130 8.43 -5.17 -0.08
N THR A 131 8.16 -6.44 0.18
CA THR A 131 7.82 -7.41 -0.87
C THR A 131 6.54 -6.98 -1.60
N LEU A 132 5.51 -6.60 -0.85
CA LEU A 132 4.24 -6.16 -1.41
C LEU A 132 4.37 -4.84 -2.19
N LEU A 133 5.19 -3.91 -1.70
CA LEU A 133 5.48 -2.65 -2.39
C LEU A 133 6.21 -2.91 -3.72
N HIS A 134 7.15 -3.86 -3.76
CA HIS A 134 7.80 -4.29 -4.99
C HIS A 134 6.76 -4.86 -5.99
N GLU A 135 5.86 -5.73 -5.54
CA GLU A 135 4.77 -6.26 -6.38
C GLU A 135 3.88 -5.14 -6.94
N LEU A 136 3.50 -4.15 -6.12
CA LEU A 136 2.71 -2.99 -6.56
C LEU A 136 3.43 -2.14 -7.61
N VAL A 137 4.74 -1.92 -7.44
CA VAL A 137 5.56 -1.20 -8.43
C VAL A 137 5.61 -1.96 -9.75
N CYS A 138 5.79 -3.28 -9.72
CA CYS A 138 5.78 -4.10 -10.94
C CYS A 138 4.44 -3.98 -11.68
N LEU A 139 3.30 -4.04 -10.98
CA LEU A 139 1.99 -3.86 -11.63
C LEU A 139 1.84 -2.47 -12.26
N MET A 140 2.34 -1.43 -11.60
CA MET A 140 2.33 -0.07 -12.14
C MET A 140 3.26 0.09 -13.36
N GLU A 141 4.40 -0.61 -13.37
CA GLU A 141 5.30 -0.68 -14.53
C GLU A 141 4.67 -1.46 -15.69
N ASP A 142 4.00 -2.57 -15.41
CA ASP A 142 3.24 -3.34 -16.41
C ASP A 142 2.13 -2.48 -17.04
N ALA A 143 1.38 -1.74 -16.24
CA ALA A 143 0.35 -0.82 -16.74
C ALA A 143 0.94 0.28 -17.63
N ASN A 144 2.08 0.86 -17.25
CA ASN A 144 2.81 1.82 -18.10
C ASN A 144 3.27 1.16 -19.41
N GLY A 145 3.80 -0.06 -19.35
CA GLY A 145 4.28 -0.79 -20.52
C GLY A 145 3.16 -1.10 -21.52
N VAL A 146 2.02 -1.57 -21.03
CA VAL A 146 0.82 -1.83 -21.84
C VAL A 146 0.32 -0.52 -22.49
N THR A 147 0.23 0.56 -21.71
CA THR A 147 -0.19 1.88 -22.22
C THR A 147 0.76 2.41 -23.28
N GLN A 148 2.07 2.29 -23.06
CA GLN A 148 3.09 2.74 -24.01
C GLN A 148 3.03 1.95 -25.32
N ALA A 149 2.87 0.63 -25.26
CA ALA A 149 2.73 -0.23 -26.44
C ALA A 149 1.47 0.12 -27.25
N ALA A 150 0.34 0.37 -26.57
CA ALA A 150 -0.89 0.80 -27.22
C ALA A 150 -0.72 2.17 -27.91
N ASN A 151 -0.09 3.14 -27.23
CA ASN A 151 0.17 4.47 -27.81
C ASN A 151 1.04 4.39 -29.08
N GLN A 152 2.05 3.51 -29.09
CA GLN A 152 2.87 3.28 -30.29
C GLN A 152 2.05 2.71 -31.46
N ASN A 153 1.17 1.75 -31.17
CA ASN A 153 0.28 1.17 -32.20
C ASN A 153 -0.72 2.21 -32.73
N ILE A 154 -1.27 3.05 -31.85
CA ILE A 154 -2.21 4.11 -32.22
C ILE A 154 -1.50 5.16 -33.09
N SER A 155 -0.31 5.63 -32.69
CA SER A 155 0.47 6.55 -33.52
C SER A 155 0.73 5.98 -34.91
N ALA A 156 1.10 4.70 -35.03
CA ALA A 156 1.31 4.05 -36.33
C ALA A 156 0.04 3.99 -37.20
N LEU A 157 -1.14 4.01 -36.58
CA LEU A 157 -2.44 3.95 -37.26
C LEU A 157 -2.94 5.34 -37.74
N LEU A 158 -2.47 6.41 -37.09
CA LEU A 158 -2.92 7.79 -37.29
C LEU A 158 -2.06 8.58 -38.29
N ASP A 159 -1.01 8.00 -38.86
CA ASP A 159 0.00 8.70 -39.70
C ASP A 159 -0.54 9.35 -40.99
N ASP A 160 -1.81 9.11 -41.35
CA ASP A 160 -2.52 9.79 -42.46
C ASP A 160 -3.83 10.40 -41.95
N THR A 161 -3.82 11.74 -41.81
CA THR A 161 -4.94 12.66 -41.47
C THR A 161 -6.11 11.97 -40.74
N PRO A 162 -6.09 11.93 -39.39
CA PRO A 162 -7.13 11.28 -38.60
C PRO A 162 -8.52 11.85 -38.91
N SER A 163 -9.52 10.98 -39.02
CA SER A 163 -10.91 11.44 -38.99
C SER A 163 -11.27 11.96 -37.60
N GLU A 164 -12.23 12.89 -37.53
CA GLU A 164 -12.74 13.43 -36.26
C GLU A 164 -13.29 12.32 -35.34
N GLU A 165 -13.95 11.31 -35.91
CA GLU A 165 -14.43 10.13 -35.16
C GLU A 165 -13.29 9.33 -34.52
N MET A 166 -12.16 9.15 -35.23
CA MET A 166 -10.99 8.45 -34.70
C MET A 166 -10.35 9.24 -33.55
N LEU A 167 -10.32 10.56 -33.65
CA LEU A 167 -9.83 11.42 -32.57
C LEU A 167 -10.74 11.38 -31.34
N CYS A 168 -12.07 11.39 -31.52
CA CYS A 168 -13.01 11.24 -30.43
C CYS A 168 -12.88 9.87 -29.72
N LEU A 169 -12.75 8.78 -30.48
CA LEU A 169 -12.45 7.45 -29.95
C LEU A 169 -11.15 7.48 -29.14
N VAL A 170 -10.11 8.16 -29.65
CA VAL A 170 -8.82 8.28 -28.98
C VAL A 170 -8.93 8.97 -27.62
N LEU A 171 -9.52 10.16 -27.61
CA LEU A 171 -9.65 10.97 -26.40
C LEU A 171 -10.50 10.27 -25.33
N SER A 172 -11.56 9.56 -25.74
CA SER A 172 -12.42 8.84 -24.79
C SER A 172 -11.72 7.68 -24.08
N PHE A 173 -10.77 6.99 -24.73
CA PHE A 173 -10.04 5.90 -24.08
C PHE A 173 -8.97 6.41 -23.11
N GLU A 174 -8.34 7.53 -23.47
CA GLU A 174 -7.23 8.09 -22.73
C GLU A 174 -7.70 8.48 -21.32
N GLU A 175 -8.89 9.04 -21.18
CA GLU A 175 -9.35 9.57 -19.89
C GLU A 175 -9.42 8.51 -18.77
N GLU A 176 -10.06 7.36 -19.00
CA GLU A 176 -10.24 6.33 -17.97
C GLU A 176 -8.95 5.54 -17.70
N THR A 177 -8.25 5.12 -18.75
CA THR A 177 -7.03 4.32 -18.63
C THR A 177 -5.88 5.13 -18.04
N ILE A 178 -5.71 6.39 -18.47
CA ILE A 178 -4.71 7.29 -17.89
C ILE A 178 -5.04 7.58 -16.43
N SER A 179 -6.32 7.72 -16.07
CA SER A 179 -6.71 7.93 -14.67
C SER A 179 -6.28 6.77 -13.77
N GLN A 180 -6.51 5.52 -14.19
CA GLN A 180 -6.08 4.33 -13.44
C GLN A 180 -4.54 4.28 -13.29
N VAL A 181 -3.80 4.48 -14.38
CA VAL A 181 -2.32 4.45 -14.38
C VAL A 181 -1.73 5.56 -13.50
N ILE A 182 -2.27 6.78 -13.59
CA ILE A 182 -1.84 7.91 -12.75
C ILE A 182 -2.08 7.59 -11.28
N ILE A 183 -3.29 7.10 -10.93
CA ILE A 183 -3.61 6.75 -9.55
C ILE A 183 -2.68 5.66 -9.01
N MET A 184 -2.39 4.60 -9.77
CA MET A 184 -1.44 3.56 -9.36
C MET A 184 -0.07 4.15 -9.04
N ARG A 185 0.43 5.07 -9.88
CA ARG A 185 1.71 5.75 -9.66
C ARG A 185 1.69 6.59 -8.38
N VAL A 186 0.63 7.38 -8.17
CA VAL A 186 0.49 8.22 -6.97
C VAL A 186 0.42 7.36 -5.71
N ILE A 187 -0.41 6.30 -5.71
CA ILE A 187 -0.51 5.36 -4.58
C ILE A 187 0.83 4.69 -4.29
N SER A 188 1.53 4.18 -5.32
CA SER A 188 2.85 3.56 -5.15
C SER A 188 3.83 4.50 -4.45
N HIS A 189 3.82 5.79 -4.81
CA HIS A 189 4.65 6.79 -4.17
C HIS A 189 4.25 7.05 -2.71
N MET A 190 2.95 7.21 -2.43
CA MET A 190 2.44 7.39 -1.06
C MET A 190 2.82 6.21 -0.15
N LEU A 191 2.59 4.97 -0.61
CA LEU A 191 2.90 3.75 0.15
C LEU A 191 4.40 3.57 0.39
N LYS A 192 5.25 4.04 -0.54
CA LYS A 192 6.69 4.05 -0.36
C LYS A 192 7.12 5.00 0.76
N LEU A 193 6.59 6.22 0.76
CA LEU A 193 6.88 7.20 1.81
C LEU A 193 6.41 6.71 3.19
N ASP A 194 5.22 6.09 3.25
CA ASP A 194 4.70 5.49 4.48
C ASP A 194 5.56 4.30 4.95
N CYS A 195 6.02 3.45 4.03
CA CYS A 195 6.97 2.36 4.34
C CYS A 195 8.31 2.89 4.88
N ASP A 196 8.85 3.95 4.28
CA ASP A 196 10.11 4.57 4.72
C ASP A 196 9.96 5.20 6.13
N MET A 197 8.80 5.79 6.43
CA MET A 197 8.46 6.24 7.78
C MET A 197 8.44 5.07 8.77
N GLN A 198 7.73 3.98 8.45
CA GLN A 198 7.66 2.79 9.30
C GLN A 198 9.05 2.20 9.57
N LYS A 199 9.92 2.14 8.55
CA LYS A 199 11.33 1.70 8.70
C LYS A 199 12.09 2.59 9.67
N ASN A 200 11.93 3.91 9.56
CA ASN A 200 12.62 4.85 10.44
C ASN A 200 12.15 4.71 11.88
N ILE A 201 10.83 4.53 12.11
CA ILE A 201 10.28 4.23 13.43
C ILE A 201 10.93 2.95 13.98
N VAL A 202 10.89 1.83 13.24
CA VAL A 202 11.43 0.54 13.71
C VAL A 202 12.93 0.61 14.00
N ARG A 203 13.71 1.35 13.21
CA ARG A 203 15.15 1.57 13.45
C ARG A 203 15.42 2.37 14.72
N ALA A 204 14.53 3.28 15.09
CA ALA A 204 14.68 4.11 16.28
C ALA A 204 14.28 3.38 17.58
N LEU A 205 13.52 2.29 17.50
CA LEU A 205 13.08 1.52 18.66
C LEU A 205 14.25 0.86 19.38
N ASN A 206 14.44 1.20 20.65
CA ASN A 206 15.41 0.60 21.54
C ASN A 206 14.99 0.79 23.01
N LEU A 207 15.75 0.21 23.95
CA LEU A 207 15.43 0.27 25.39
C LEU A 207 15.43 1.70 25.97
N LYS A 208 16.07 2.67 25.29
CA LYS A 208 16.18 4.07 25.71
C LYS A 208 15.13 4.99 25.06
N THR A 209 14.38 4.51 24.05
CA THR A 209 13.36 5.31 23.33
C THR A 209 12.29 5.82 24.30
N SER A 210 12.20 7.12 24.51
CA SER A 210 11.37 7.67 25.61
C SER A 210 9.87 7.40 25.41
N SER A 211 9.08 7.41 26.49
CA SER A 211 7.62 7.23 26.38
C SER A 211 6.95 8.28 25.47
N PRO A 212 7.30 9.59 25.54
CA PRO A 212 6.76 10.59 24.60
C PRO A 212 7.13 10.32 23.13
N GLU A 213 8.34 9.80 22.89
CA GLU A 213 8.81 9.42 21.55
C GLU A 213 8.04 8.20 21.01
N LEU A 214 7.77 7.21 21.86
CA LEU A 214 6.95 6.04 21.51
C LEU A 214 5.50 6.41 21.19
N GLU A 215 4.90 7.33 21.97
CA GLU A 215 3.57 7.86 21.65
C GLU A 215 3.57 8.65 20.34
N SER A 216 4.63 9.41 20.06
CA SER A 216 4.78 10.11 18.78
C SER A 216 4.86 9.12 17.61
N TYR A 217 5.64 8.05 17.73
CA TYR A 217 5.72 7.01 16.71
C TYR A 217 4.40 6.27 16.51
N ARG A 218 3.68 5.97 17.59
CA ARG A 218 2.36 5.36 17.51
C ARG A 218 1.38 6.28 16.78
N LEU A 219 1.39 7.57 17.09
CA LEU A 219 0.54 8.54 16.43
C LEU A 219 0.88 8.66 14.94
N MET A 220 2.17 8.71 14.58
CA MET A 220 2.59 8.71 13.17
C MET A 220 2.14 7.44 12.44
N TRP A 221 2.23 6.27 13.09
CA TRP A 221 1.76 5.00 12.55
C TRP A 221 0.23 4.98 12.40
N ASP A 222 -0.52 5.60 13.31
CA ASP A 222 -1.98 5.63 13.26
C ASP A 222 -2.52 6.62 12.22
N LEU A 223 -1.83 7.74 12.03
CA LEU A 223 -2.29 8.83 11.17
C LEU A 223 -1.91 8.66 9.70
N HIS A 224 -0.91 7.83 9.37
CA HIS A 224 -0.43 7.64 8.01
C HIS A 224 -0.21 8.95 7.24
N PRO A 225 0.66 9.86 7.72
CA PRO A 225 0.74 11.23 7.23
C PRO A 225 1.10 11.37 5.74
N TYR A 226 1.61 10.32 5.11
CA TYR A 226 1.95 10.28 3.69
C TYR A 226 0.83 9.73 2.80
N ILE A 227 -0.25 9.20 3.40
CA ILE A 227 -1.39 8.65 2.69
C ILE A 227 -2.46 9.73 2.55
N ASN A 228 -2.76 10.11 1.31
CA ASN A 228 -3.88 10.99 1.02
C ASN A 228 -5.17 10.16 0.89
N VAL A 229 -6.08 10.36 1.83
CA VAL A 229 -7.37 9.64 1.91
C VAL A 229 -8.27 9.93 0.70
N ASP A 230 -8.25 11.15 0.16
CA ASP A 230 -9.05 11.51 -1.02
C ASP A 230 -8.57 10.76 -2.27
N VAL A 231 -7.26 10.59 -2.43
CA VAL A 231 -6.67 9.80 -3.52
C VAL A 231 -7.07 8.33 -3.38
N MET A 232 -7.04 7.78 -2.17
CA MET A 232 -7.48 6.40 -1.92
C MET A 232 -8.97 6.23 -2.24
N HIS A 233 -9.83 7.15 -1.80
CA HIS A 233 -11.25 7.14 -2.13
C HIS A 233 -11.51 7.25 -3.63
N LEU A 234 -10.77 8.11 -4.33
CA LEU A 234 -10.84 8.22 -5.78
C LEU A 234 -10.47 6.89 -6.44
N ALA A 235 -9.39 6.25 -5.99
CA ALA A 235 -8.95 4.95 -6.51
C ALA A 235 -10.01 3.86 -6.33
N TRP A 236 -10.63 3.79 -5.15
CA TRP A 236 -11.71 2.84 -4.88
C TRP A 236 -12.95 3.08 -5.76
N ARG A 237 -13.23 4.34 -6.13
CA ARG A 237 -14.31 4.66 -7.07
C ARG A 237 -14.03 4.23 -8.51
N LEU A 238 -12.76 4.12 -8.89
CA LEU A 238 -12.35 3.62 -10.21
C LEU A 238 -12.34 2.09 -10.30
N VAL A 239 -12.52 1.38 -9.17
CA VAL A 239 -12.68 -0.07 -9.21
C VAL A 239 -14.07 -0.37 -9.80
N PRO A 240 -14.14 -1.07 -10.95
CA PRO A 240 -15.42 -1.39 -11.54
C PRO A 240 -16.23 -2.27 -10.58
N PRO A 241 -17.56 -2.11 -10.50
CA PRO A 241 -18.40 -3.00 -9.70
C PRO A 241 -18.17 -4.44 -10.15
N GLN A 242 -17.99 -5.35 -9.20
CA GLN A 242 -17.91 -6.77 -9.50
C GLN A 242 -19.30 -7.24 -9.96
N ASP A 243 -19.56 -7.13 -11.26
CA ASP A 243 -20.73 -7.75 -11.86
C ASP A 243 -20.55 -9.27 -11.75
N GLN A 244 -21.37 -9.89 -10.90
CA GLN A 244 -21.79 -11.27 -11.11
C GLN A 244 -22.36 -11.37 -12.52
N ARG A 245 -21.62 -12.00 -13.44
CA ARG A 245 -22.06 -12.72 -14.67
C ARG A 245 -20.81 -13.00 -15.50
N PHE A 246 -20.25 -14.21 -15.50
CA PHE A 246 -20.73 -15.32 -16.33
C PHE A 246 -21.64 -14.84 -17.47
N CYS A 247 -21.04 -14.52 -18.62
CA CYS A 247 -21.70 -14.68 -19.91
C CYS A 247 -21.23 -16.00 -20.50
N HIS A 248 -22.19 -16.94 -20.58
CA HIS A 248 -22.14 -18.15 -21.39
C HIS A 248 -22.11 -17.82 -22.89
#